data_AF-A0A257PR31-F1
#
_entry.id   AF-A0A257PR31-F1
#
_cell.length_a   1.000
_cell.length_b   1.000
_cell.length_c   1.000
_cell.angle_alpha   90.00
_cell.angle_beta   90.00
_cell.angle_gamma   90.00
#
_symmetry.space_group_name_H-M   'P 1'
#
loop_
_entity.id
_entity.type
_entity.pdbx_description
1 polymer ?
#
loop_
_entity_poly.entity_id
_entity_poly.type
_entity_poly.pdbx_seq_one_letter_code
_entity_poly.pdbx_strand_id
1 'polypeptide(L)' 'MLNHVAINLSPVSRPRLLADNLILDRAISVFWQRGYSAASLRDLTSATGLSAAALYHRYKDKDGLF' A
#
# COMPACT_ATOMS: atom_id res chain seq x y z
N MET A 1 28.17 -24.66 -26.54
CA MET A 1 26.83 -25.16 -26.17
C MET A 1 26.46 -24.50 -24.85
N LEU A 2 25.74 -23.37 -24.92
CA LEU A 2 25.42 -22.52 -23.77
C LEU A 2 24.10 -22.97 -23.15
N ASN A 3 24.11 -23.52 -21.93
CA ASN A 3 22.91 -23.70 -21.14
C ASN A 3 22.76 -22.52 -20.18
N HIS A 4 22.06 -21.48 -20.65
CA HIS A 4 21.50 -20.45 -19.80
C HIS A 4 20.40 -21.10 -18.95
N VAL A 5 20.66 -21.23 -17.65
CA VAL A 5 19.57 -21.26 -16.67
C VAL A 5 18.90 -19.89 -16.76
N ALA A 6 17.80 -19.83 -17.50
CA ALA A 6 16.94 -18.66 -17.53
C ALA A 6 16.32 -18.52 -16.13
N ILE A 7 16.96 -17.71 -15.31
CA ILE A 7 16.36 -17.14 -14.10
C ILE A 7 15.16 -16.34 -14.60
N ASN A 8 13.95 -16.92 -14.55
CA ASN A 8 12.73 -16.21 -14.94
C ASN A 8 12.36 -15.24 -13.80
N LEU A 9 13.17 -14.20 -13.64
CA LEU A 9 12.84 -13.01 -12.86
C LEU A 9 12.00 -12.12 -13.78
N SER A 10 10.72 -12.45 -13.92
CA SER A 10 9.77 -11.53 -14.56
C SER A 10 9.73 -10.23 -13.75
N PRO A 11 10.07 -9.05 -14.30
CA PRO A 11 10.06 -7.81 -13.56
C PRO A 11 8.60 -7.42 -13.30
N VAL A 12 8.15 -7.48 -12.04
CA VAL A 12 7.01 -6.69 -11.53
C VAL A 12 5.74 -6.74 -12.41
N SER A 13 5.26 -7.91 -12.81
CA SER A 13 3.97 -8.00 -13.55
C SER A 13 2.72 -7.93 -12.64
N ARG A 14 2.80 -7.26 -11.49
CA ARG A 14 1.63 -7.05 -10.61
C ARG A 14 1.37 -5.56 -10.36
N PRO A 15 0.81 -4.83 -11.35
CA PRO A 15 0.47 -3.42 -11.22
C PRO A 15 -0.34 -3.10 -9.96
N ARG A 16 -1.20 -4.04 -9.55
CA ARG A 16 -2.00 -3.91 -8.34
C ARG A 16 -1.15 -3.89 -7.07
N LEU A 17 -0.20 -4.82 -6.91
CA LEU A 17 0.67 -4.84 -5.72
C LEU A 17 1.55 -3.59 -5.63
N LEU A 18 2.05 -3.10 -6.77
CA LEU A 18 2.83 -1.87 -6.80
C LEU A 18 1.98 -0.66 -6.39
N ALA A 19 0.73 -0.60 -6.86
CA ALA A 19 -0.22 0.42 -6.43
C ALA A 19 -0.56 0.28 -4.94
N ASP A 20 -0.73 -0.94 -4.43
CA ASP A 20 -1.03 -1.20 -3.01
C ASP A 20 0.13 -0.80 -2.09
N ASN A 21 1.38 -1.05 -2.51
CA ASN A 21 2.57 -0.60 -1.78
C ASN A 21 2.62 0.93 -1.72
N LEU A 22 2.35 1.61 -2.83
CA LEU A 22 2.32 3.07 -2.87
C LEU A 22 1.24 3.64 -1.94
N ILE A 23 0.04 3.04 -1.91
CA ILE A 23 -1.04 3.44 -1.00
C ILE A 23 -0.60 3.24 0.45
N LEU A 24 0.04 2.12 0.76
CA LEU A 24 0.51 1.79 2.10
C LEU A 24 1.60 2.78 2.57
N ASP A 25 2.59 3.08 1.73
CA ASP A 25 3.66 4.04 2.05
C ASP A 25 3.10 5.43 2.38
N ARG A 26 2.07 5.86 1.62
CA ARG A 26 1.37 7.13 1.87
C ARG A 26 0.61 7.11 3.19
N ALA A 27 -0.07 6.01 3.51
CA ALA A 27 -0.76 5.85 4.80
C ALA A 27 0.22 5.84 5.98
N ILE A 28 1.33 5.11 5.88
CA ILE A 28 2.41 5.07 6.89
C ILE A 28 2.96 6.48 7.13
N SER A 29 3.18 7.26 6.08
CA SER A 29 3.68 8.64 6.21
C SER A 29 2.76 9.52 7.06
N VAL A 30 1.44 9.33 6.99
CA VAL A 30 0.48 10.05 7.84
C VAL A 30 0.67 9.67 9.31
N PHE A 31 0.81 8.38 9.62
CA PHE A 31 1.03 7.91 10.98
C PHE A 31 2.35 8.41 11.55
N TRP A 32 3.41 8.46 10.75
CA TRP A 32 4.71 9.01 11.18
C TRP A 32 4.63 10.49 11.53
N GLN A 33 3.86 11.28 10.77
CA GLN A 33 3.75 12.73 10.99
C GLN A 33 2.82 13.11 12.14
N ARG A 34 1.74 12.35 12.35
CA ARG A 34 0.67 12.70 13.31
C ARG A 34 0.66 11.84 14.55
N GLY A 35 1.31 10.68 14.51
CA GLY A 35 1.11 9.61 15.48
C GLY A 35 -0.16 8.81 15.19
N TYR A 36 -0.16 7.55 15.64
CA TYR A 36 -1.22 6.58 15.37
C TYR A 36 -2.62 7.07 15.76
N SER A 37 -2.78 7.54 17.01
CA SER A 37 -4.10 7.89 17.55
C SER A 37 -4.64 9.22 17.03
N ALA A 38 -3.78 10.13 16.55
CA ALA A 38 -4.19 11.43 16.05
C ALA A 38 -4.42 11.43 14.52
N ALA A 39 -3.94 10.41 13.80
CA ALA A 39 -4.24 10.25 12.39
C ALA A 39 -5.74 9.96 12.20
N SER A 40 -6.44 10.85 11.51
CA SER A 40 -7.85 10.67 11.21
C SER A 40 -8.06 9.95 9.89
N LEU A 41 -9.24 9.36 9.69
CA LEU A 41 -9.63 8.76 8.42
C LEU A 41 -9.57 9.78 7.27
N ARG A 42 -9.87 11.06 7.55
CA ARG A 42 -9.78 12.14 6.55
C ARG A 42 -8.34 12.38 6.10
N ASP A 43 -7.38 12.30 7.01
CA ASP A 43 -5.96 12.42 6.70
C ASP A 43 -5.48 11.27 5.79
N LEU A 44 -5.90 10.04 6.10
CA LEU A 44 -5.59 8.86 5.30
C LEU A 44 -6.20 8.94 3.89
N THR A 45 -7.46 9.36 3.77
CA THR A 45 -8.09 9.54 2.45
C THR A 45 -7.42 10.65 1.65
N SER A 46 -6.99 11.73 2.30
CA SER A 46 -6.29 12.83 1.63
C SER A 46 -4.89 12.44 1.16
N ALA A 47 -4.17 11.61 1.91
CA ALA A 47 -2.81 11.20 1.58
C ALA A 47 -2.76 10.08 0.53
N THR A 48 -3.75 9.18 0.54
CA THR A 48 -3.81 8.02 -0.37
C THR A 48 -4.63 8.28 -1.63
N GLY A 49 -5.49 9.31 -1.65
CA GLY A 49 -6.44 9.58 -2.72
C GLY A 49 -7.60 8.59 -2.79
N LEU A 50 -7.69 7.66 -1.83
CA LEU A 50 -8.78 6.70 -1.73
C LEU A 50 -9.90 7.21 -0.84
N SER A 51 -11.13 6.77 -1.11
CA SER A 51 -12.22 6.96 -0.17
C SER A 51 -12.05 6.07 1.06
N ALA A 52 -12.68 6.45 2.17
CA ALA A 52 -12.74 5.64 3.38
C ALA A 52 -13.23 4.20 3.10
N ALA A 53 -14.29 4.07 2.30
CA ALA A 53 -14.83 2.77 1.91
C ALA A 53 -13.83 1.94 1.09
N ALA A 54 -13.07 2.58 0.19
CA ALA A 54 -12.05 1.90 -0.58
C ALA A 54 -10.87 1.45 0.30
N LEU A 55 -10.45 2.25 1.28
CA LEU A 55 -9.42 1.88 2.26
C LEU A 55 -9.88 0.68 3.12
N TYR A 56 -11.08 0.73 3.68
CA TYR A 56 -11.63 -0.41 4.44
C TYR A 56 -11.79 -1.65 3.57
N HIS A 57 -12.26 -1.53 2.32
CA HIS A 57 -12.35 -2.69 1.45
C HIS A 57 -10.96 -3.24 1.06
N ARG A 58 -9.93 -2.38 0.94
CA ARG A 58 -8.57 -2.76 0.54
C ARG A 58 -7.79 -3.45 1.66
N TYR A 59 -7.87 -2.90 2.87
CA TYR A 59 -7.13 -3.37 4.05
C TYR A 59 -8.03 -4.12 5.03
N LYS A 60 -9.27 -4.38 4.64
CA LYS A 60 -10.33 -5.09 5.36
C LYS A 60 -10.85 -4.35 6.59
N ASP A 61 -9.97 -3.92 7.51
CA ASP A 61 -10.30 -3.26 8.79
C ASP A 61 -9.10 -2.48 9.36
N LYS A 62 -9.27 -1.78 10.50
CA LYS A 62 -8.13 -1.16 11.23
C LYS A 62 -7.04 -2.18 11.55
N ASP A 63 -7.38 -3.43 11.88
CA ASP A 63 -6.44 -4.55 12.11
C ASP A 63 -5.65 -5.00 10.88
N GLY A 64 -6.06 -4.64 9.66
CA GLY A 64 -5.26 -4.93 8.47
C GLY A 64 -4.23 -3.85 8.14
N LEU A 65 -4.20 -2.76 8.91
CA LEU A 65 -3.27 -1.65 8.75
C LEU A 65 -2.10 -1.71 9.74
N PHE A 66 -2.20 -2.54 10.80
CA PHE A 66 -1.27 -2.57 11.93
C PHE A 66 -1.06 -3.99 12.46
#